data_AF-A0AB73KSE3-F1
#
_entry.id   AF-A0AB73KSE3-F1
#
_cell.length_a   1.000
_cell.length_b   1.000
_cell.length_c   1.000
_cell.angle_alpha   90.00
_cell.angle_beta   90.00
_cell.angle_gamma   90.00
#
_symmetry.space_group_name_H-M   'P 1'
#
loop_
_entity.id
_entity.type
_entity.pdbx_description
1 polymer ?
#
loop_
_entity_poly.entity_id
_entity_poly.type
_entity_poly.pdbx_seq_one_letter_code
_entity_poly.pdbx_strand_id
1 'polypeptide(L)'
;MDRLPDHPLPEWTEKGLNAFEMFLSFTGVSDLRIDGWTFAPKDVVALERNPDGGMRVRISGPGECVAFGARAAVLVKARAYLASRSE
;
A
#
# COMPACT_ATOMS: atom_id res chain seq x y z
N MET A 1 -4.41 18.94 4.88
CA MET A 1 -4.42 19.10 3.41
C MET A 1 -3.97 17.78 2.84
N ASP A 2 -4.80 17.14 2.03
CA ASP A 2 -4.45 15.90 1.35
C ASP A 2 -3.32 16.23 0.36
N ARG A 3 -2.11 15.72 0.63
CA ARG A 3 -0.93 16.01 -0.20
C ARG A 3 -1.00 15.11 -1.43
N LEU A 4 -1.15 15.72 -2.61
CA LEU A 4 -0.96 15.02 -3.89
C LEU A 4 0.49 14.53 -4.02
N PRO A 5 0.76 13.46 -4.80
CA PRO A 5 2.12 13.08 -5.15
C PRO A 5 2.89 14.24 -5.76
N ASP A 6 4.23 14.22 -5.70
CA ASP A 6 5.08 15.32 -6.16
C ASP A 6 4.89 15.65 -7.66
N HIS A 7 4.41 14.69 -8.45
CA HIS A 7 4.05 14.84 -9.86
C HIS A 7 2.65 14.25 -10.12
N PRO A 8 1.56 14.96 -9.79
CA PRO A 8 0.21 14.48 -10.05
C PRO A 8 -0.10 14.60 -11.55
N LEU A 9 -0.93 13.69 -12.06
CA LEU A 9 -1.47 13.85 -13.42
C LEU A 9 -2.38 15.10 -13.46
N PRO A 10 -2.40 15.87 -14.57
CA PRO A 10 -3.20 17.10 -14.67
C PRO A 10 -4.67 16.89 -14.29
N GLU A 11 -5.25 15.78 -14.74
CA GLU A 11 -6.65 15.44 -14.49
C GLU A 11 -6.97 15.25 -12.99
N TRP A 12 -5.98 14.94 -12.15
CA TRP A 12 -6.19 14.76 -10.71
C TRP A 12 -6.42 16.11 -10.03
N THR A 13 -5.64 17.11 -10.44
CA THR A 13 -5.78 18.50 -9.97
C THR A 13 -7.07 19.10 -10.51
N GLU A 14 -7.36 18.94 -11.81
CA GLU A 14 -8.56 19.48 -12.45
C GLU A 14 -9.86 18.92 -11.85
N LYS A 15 -9.88 17.64 -11.49
CA LYS A 15 -11.06 16.97 -10.91
C LYS A 15 -11.08 17.01 -9.38
N GLY A 16 -10.09 17.65 -8.75
CA GLY A 16 -9.98 17.75 -7.28
C GLY A 16 -9.84 16.40 -6.56
N LEU A 17 -9.27 15.39 -7.22
CA LEU A 17 -9.11 14.05 -6.65
C LEU A 17 -8.22 14.12 -5.39
N ASN A 18 -8.61 13.43 -4.33
CA ASN A 18 -7.97 13.53 -3.02
C ASN A 18 -7.49 12.17 -2.46
N ALA A 19 -7.74 11.07 -3.17
CA ALA A 19 -7.32 9.74 -2.78
C ALA A 19 -6.62 9.01 -3.94
N PHE A 20 -5.66 8.16 -3.58
CA PHE A 20 -4.92 7.31 -4.50
C PHE A 20 -4.86 5.88 -3.96
N GLU A 21 -5.13 4.92 -4.84
CA GLU A 21 -5.05 3.49 -4.54
C GLU A 21 -4.17 2.79 -5.56
N MET A 22 -3.37 1.85 -5.07
CA MET A 22 -2.56 0.95 -5.86
C MET A 22 -2.78 -0.50 -5.44
N PHE A 23 -2.89 -1.37 -6.43
CA PHE A 23 -3.09 -2.80 -6.25
C PHE A 23 -1.80 -3.51 -6.63
N LEU A 24 -1.14 -4.13 -5.65
CA LEU A 24 0.09 -4.88 -5.83
C LEU A 24 -0.19 -6.38 -5.80
N SER A 25 0.37 -7.13 -6.75
CA SER A 25 0.45 -8.59 -6.70
C SER A 25 1.85 -9.01 -6.35
N PHE A 26 1.99 -9.82 -5.30
CA PHE A 26 3.27 -10.38 -4.86
C PHE A 26 3.42 -11.81 -5.38
N THR A 27 4.60 -12.14 -5.90
CA THR A 27 4.92 -13.48 -6.41
C THR A 27 6.04 -14.12 -5.59
N GLY A 28 6.01 -15.44 -5.47
CA GLY A 28 6.99 -16.18 -4.66
C GLY A 28 6.97 -15.76 -3.19
N VAL A 29 5.77 -15.68 -2.60
CA VAL A 29 5.60 -15.32 -1.18
C VAL A 29 6.20 -16.40 -0.28
N SER A 30 6.97 -16.00 0.72
CA SER A 30 7.57 -16.87 1.73
C SER A 30 7.39 -16.29 3.13
N ASP A 31 7.56 -17.13 4.15
CA ASP A 31 7.64 -16.70 5.57
C ASP A 31 6.47 -15.83 6.03
N LEU A 32 5.26 -16.12 5.53
CA LEU A 32 4.05 -15.39 5.90
C LEU A 32 3.77 -15.55 7.40
N ARG A 33 3.70 -14.41 8.09
CA ARG A 33 3.31 -14.29 9.48
C ARG A 33 2.18 -13.29 9.57
N ILE A 34 1.14 -13.70 10.29
CA ILE A 34 -0.02 -12.88 10.59
C ILE A 34 -0.19 -12.95 12.09
N ASP A 35 -0.11 -11.81 12.75
CA ASP A 35 -0.37 -11.65 14.16
C ASP A 35 -1.47 -10.60 14.33
N GLY A 36 -2.62 -11.01 14.84
CA GLY A 36 -3.84 -10.22 14.80
C GLY A 36 -4.43 -10.05 13.40
N TRP A 37 -5.72 -9.70 13.35
CA TRP A 37 -6.43 -9.36 12.13
C TRP A 37 -7.60 -8.48 12.51
N THR A 38 -7.46 -7.16 12.37
CA THR A 38 -8.53 -6.22 12.71
C THR A 38 -9.14 -5.66 11.42
N PHE A 39 -10.35 -5.12 11.54
CA PHE A 39 -11.07 -4.56 10.40
C PHE A 39 -10.70 -3.08 10.16
N ALA A 40 -9.84 -2.49 11.01
CA ALA A 40 -9.60 -1.05 11.01
C ALA A 40 -8.41 -0.69 10.11
N PRO A 41 -8.58 0.10 9.03
CA PRO A 41 -7.59 0.19 7.95
C PRO A 41 -6.44 1.20 8.21
N LYS A 42 -6.07 1.47 9.46
CA LYS A 42 -4.98 2.42 9.77
C LYS A 42 -3.65 1.68 9.90
N ASP A 43 -3.24 1.07 8.80
CA ASP A 43 -2.00 0.32 8.70
C ASP A 43 -0.88 1.14 8.06
N VAL A 44 0.33 0.93 8.56
CA VAL A 44 1.56 1.34 7.91
C VAL A 44 2.05 0.19 7.05
N VAL A 45 2.21 0.42 5.75
CA VAL A 45 2.79 -0.54 4.81
C VAL A 45 4.25 -0.18 4.54
N ALA A 46 5.16 -1.10 4.86
CA ALA A 46 6.57 -1.01 4.55
C ALA A 46 6.96 -2.07 3.51
N LEU A 47 7.63 -1.63 2.44
CA LEU A 47 8.21 -2.51 1.42
C LEU A 47 9.71 -2.25 1.35
N GLU A 48 10.50 -3.25 1.71
CA GLU A 48 11.97 -3.18 1.70
C GLU A 48 12.53 -4.16 0.67
N ARG A 49 13.55 -3.74 -0.06
CA ARG A 49 14.27 -4.65 -0.96
C ARG A 49 15.35 -5.37 -0.18
N ASN A 50 15.37 -6.70 -0.25
CA ASN A 50 16.42 -7.49 0.36
C ASN A 50 17.70 -7.43 -0.50
N PRO A 51 18.90 -7.56 0.10
CA PRO A 51 20.15 -7.60 -0.65
C PRO A 51 20.25 -8.72 -1.69
N ASP A 52 19.50 -9.82 -1.49
CA ASP A 52 19.43 -10.97 -2.40
C ASP A 52 18.51 -10.75 -3.63
N GLY A 53 17.90 -9.57 -3.73
CA GLY A 53 17.01 -9.21 -4.83
C GLY A 53 15.53 -9.49 -4.58
N GLY A 54 15.17 -10.15 -3.47
CA GLY A 54 13.80 -10.28 -3.01
C GLY A 54 13.26 -9.03 -2.31
N MET A 55 12.09 -9.16 -1.70
CA MET A 55 11.40 -8.10 -0.97
C MET A 55 10.92 -8.60 0.39
N ARG A 56 10.91 -7.73 1.37
CA ARG A 56 10.21 -7.92 2.64
C ARG A 56 9.06 -6.93 2.73
N VAL A 57 7.88 -7.45 3.00
CA VAL A 57 6.65 -6.67 3.16
C VAL A 57 6.21 -6.75 4.60
N ARG A 58 5.86 -5.61 5.17
CA ARG A 58 5.23 -5.51 6.50
C ARG A 58 4.03 -4.57 6.42
N ILE A 59 2.92 -5.01 6.97
CA ILE A 59 1.71 -4.21 7.20
C ILE A 59 1.52 -4.23 8.70
N SER A 60 1.45 -3.07 9.34
CA SER A 60 1.37 -2.99 10.80
C SER A 60 0.39 -1.91 11.24
N GLY A 61 -0.50 -2.29 12.14
CA GLY A 61 -1.52 -1.43 12.73
C GLY A 61 -1.71 -1.76 14.21
N PRO A 62 -2.58 -1.03 14.93
CA PRO A 62 -2.86 -1.30 16.33
C PRO A 62 -3.43 -2.71 16.54
N GLY A 63 -2.61 -3.63 17.08
CA GLY A 63 -3.00 -5.01 17.35
C GLY A 63 -2.97 -5.93 16.12
N GLU A 64 -2.34 -5.50 15.02
CA GLU A 64 -2.18 -6.31 13.81
C GLU A 64 -0.82 -6.14 13.15
N CYS A 65 -0.30 -7.24 12.62
CA CYS A 65 0.94 -7.29 11.88
C CYS A 65 0.88 -8.41 10.85
N VAL A 66 0.99 -8.06 9.57
CA VAL A 66 1.23 -9.02 8.49
C VAL A 66 2.65 -8.81 8.00
N ALA A 67 3.44 -9.86 7.93
CA ALA A 67 4.80 -9.81 7.41
C ALA A 67 5.08 -11.02 6.51
N PHE A 68 5.75 -10.79 5.37
CA PHE A 68 6.16 -11.87 4.48
C PHE A 68 7.35 -11.46 3.61
N GLY A 69 8.08 -12.46 3.13
CA GLY A 69 9.02 -12.32 2.02
C GLY A 69 8.30 -12.46 0.68
N ALA A 70 8.79 -11.81 -0.36
CA ALA A 70 8.31 -12.00 -1.73
C ALA A 70 9.48 -11.94 -2.71
N ARG A 71 9.39 -12.67 -3.82
CA ARG A 71 10.39 -12.59 -4.90
C ARG A 71 10.24 -11.29 -5.69
N ALA A 72 9.01 -10.88 -5.98
CA ALA A 72 8.72 -9.67 -6.74
C ALA A 72 7.33 -9.13 -6.40
N ALA A 73 7.12 -7.83 -6.68
CA ALA A 73 5.84 -7.16 -6.63
C ALA A 73 5.54 -6.54 -8.02
N VAL A 74 4.30 -6.67 -8.47
CA VAL A 74 3.82 -6.10 -9.74
C VAL A 74 2.65 -5.18 -9.44
N LEU A 75 2.69 -3.95 -9.99
CA LEU A 75 1.54 -3.05 -9.98
C LEU A 75 0.49 -3.57 -10.97
N VAL A 76 -0.63 -4.04 -10.44
CA VAL A 76 -1.75 -4.57 -11.23
C VAL A 76 -2.64 -3.44 -11.73
N LYS A 77 -2.90 -2.46 -10.86
CA LYS A 77 -3.78 -1.33 -11.13
C LYS A 77 -3.44 -0.16 -10.22
N ALA A 78 -3.63 1.05 -10.71
CA ALA A 78 -3.65 2.25 -9.89
C ALA A 78 -4.85 3.10 -10.28
N ARG A 79 -5.42 3.83 -9.31
CA ARG A 79 -6.48 4.82 -9.57
C ARG A 79 -6.40 5.98 -8.59
N ALA A 80 -6.73 7.17 -9.07
CA ALA A 80 -7.09 8.29 -8.22
C ALA A 80 -8.60 8.51 -8.24
N TYR A 81 -9.16 8.99 -7.13
CA TYR A 81 -10.59 9.20 -6.99
C TYR A 81 -10.90 10.26 -5.93
N LEU A 82 -12.18 10.65 -5.87
CA LEU A 82 -12.74 11.47 -4.80
C LEU A 82 -13.22 10.54 -3.68
N ALA A 83 -12.54 10.58 -2.55
CA ALA A 83 -12.98 9.96 -1.31
C ALA A 83 -13.74 10.97 -0.45
N SER A 84 -14.85 10.54 0.16
CA SER A 84 -15.47 11.30 1.25
C SER A 84 -14.49 11.35 2.42
N ARG A 85 -14.27 12.55 3.00
CA ARG A 85 -13.58 12.64 4.28
C ARG A 85 -14.50 12.05 5.34
N SER A 86 -14.08 10.97 5.97
CA SER A 86 -14.64 10.57 7.26
C SER A 86 -14.03 11.49 8.31
N GLU A 87 -14.86 12.31 8.96
CA GLU A 87 -14.47 13.05 10.18
C GLU A 87 -14.10 12.10 11.32
#